data_AF-A0A7Y2H7S3-F1
#
_entry.id   AF-A0A7Y2H7S3-F1
#
_cell.length_a   1.000
_cell.length_b   1.000
_cell.length_c   1.000
_cell.angle_alpha   90.00
_cell.angle_beta   90.00
_cell.angle_gamma   90.00
#
_symmetry.space_group_name_H-M   'P 1'
#
loop_
_entity.id
_entity.type
_entity.pdbx_description
1 polymer ?
#
loop_
_entity_poly.entity_id
_entity_poly.type
_entity_poly.pdbx_seq_one_letter_code
_entity_poly.pdbx_strand_id
1 'polypeptide(L)'
;MARKFLYVLIALIILLLIGILLLGPQLRVANAYAAKKSCSCIYISKRPLSSVKEQDLSFFPLNILKLRNDSKRKKVVSSFFGLFKAKAQYKEGLGCSIIHGKDDYGIRFITERPTAKYLSDSLPWPYGKSEVKHSLTGVGFNQLEKGFNMAFDKEGEWKKKTRALLVVHKDSLVMEQYSEGFDKNTPILGWSMTKSITNALIGILVKQ
;
A
#
# COMPACT_ATOMS: atom_id res chain seq x y z
N MET A 1 29.07 -26.83 -39.42
CA MET A 1 28.29 -25.65 -39.01
C MET A 1 27.19 -26.00 -38.00
N ALA A 2 26.35 -27.01 -38.26
CA ALA A 2 25.24 -27.41 -37.39
C ALA A 2 25.62 -27.78 -35.93
N ARG A 3 26.75 -28.48 -35.70
CA ARG A 3 27.20 -28.83 -34.34
C ARG A 3 27.54 -27.61 -33.47
N LYS A 4 28.15 -26.57 -34.04
CA LYS A 4 28.46 -25.32 -33.30
C LYS A 4 27.19 -24.57 -32.92
N PHE A 5 26.20 -24.54 -33.82
CA PHE A 5 24.88 -23.95 -33.55
C PHE A 5 24.15 -24.70 -32.42
N LEU A 6 24.22 -26.03 -32.41
CA LEU A 6 23.62 -26.85 -31.35
C LEU A 6 24.23 -26.55 -29.97
N TYR A 7 25.56 -26.43 -29.86
CA TYR A 7 26.19 -26.10 -28.58
C TYR A 7 25.82 -24.70 -28.06
N VAL A 8 25.73 -23.71 -28.95
CA VAL A 8 25.27 -22.36 -28.57
C VAL A 8 23.82 -22.40 -28.07
N LEU A 9 22.95 -23.13 -28.76
CA LEU A 9 21.56 -23.28 -28.34
C LEU A 9 21.45 -23.96 -26.96
N ILE A 10 22.22 -25.03 -26.72
CA ILE A 10 22.26 -25.71 -25.42
C ILE A 10 22.76 -24.75 -24.33
N ALA A 11 23.82 -23.99 -24.57
CA ALA A 11 24.34 -23.03 -23.61
C ALA A 11 23.31 -21.94 -23.26
N LEU A 12 22.57 -21.43 -24.26
CA LEU A 12 21.48 -20.47 -24.03
C LEU A 12 20.33 -21.06 -23.21
N ILE A 13 19.95 -22.32 -23.47
CA ILE A 13 18.91 -23.02 -22.70
C ILE A 13 19.36 -23.22 -21.26
N ILE A 14 20.62 -23.65 -21.03
CA ILE A 14 21.17 -23.83 -19.69
C ILE A 14 21.18 -22.49 -18.94
N LEU A 15 21.64 -21.42 -19.59
CA LEU A 15 21.66 -20.08 -19.00
C LEU A 15 20.25 -19.58 -18.66
N LEU A 16 19.27 -19.83 -19.54
CA LEU A 16 17.86 -19.53 -19.27
C LEU A 16 17.32 -20.32 -18.08
N LEU A 17 17.61 -21.62 -18.00
CA LEU A 17 17.18 -22.48 -16.89
C LEU A 17 17.79 -22.04 -15.55
N ILE A 18 19.10 -21.73 -15.53
CA ILE A 18 19.78 -21.15 -14.37
C ILE A 18 19.11 -19.83 -13.98
N GLY A 19 18.85 -18.95 -14.95
CA GLY A 19 18.14 -17.69 -14.72
C GLY A 19 16.76 -17.89 -14.11
N ILE A 20 15.98 -18.87 -14.60
CA ILE A 20 14.66 -19.22 -14.04
C ILE A 20 14.78 -19.76 -12.61
N LEU A 21 15.76 -20.61 -12.32
CA LEU A 21 15.97 -21.18 -10.99
C LEU A 21 16.37 -20.11 -9.97
N LEU A 22 17.25 -19.17 -10.34
CA LEU A 22 17.73 -18.11 -9.45
C LEU A 22 16.73 -16.96 -9.29
N LEU A 23 16.12 -16.49 -10.39
CA LEU A 23 15.22 -15.33 -10.38
C LEU A 23 13.75 -15.69 -10.18
N GLY A 24 13.37 -16.95 -10.45
CA GLY A 24 11.98 -17.41 -10.34
C GLY A 24 11.35 -17.13 -8.96
N PRO A 25 11.99 -17.48 -7.83
CA PRO A 25 11.48 -17.16 -6.50
C PRO A 25 11.27 -15.66 -6.28
N GLN A 26 12.22 -14.83 -6.71
CA GLN A 26 12.13 -13.37 -6.60
C GLN A 26 10.97 -12.82 -7.43
N LEU A 27 10.77 -13.33 -8.65
CA LEU A 27 9.65 -12.96 -9.52
C LEU A 27 8.29 -13.39 -8.93
N ARG A 28 8.21 -14.53 -8.22
CA ARG A 28 6.99 -14.91 -7.50
C ARG A 28 6.65 -13.91 -6.40
N VAL A 29 7.64 -13.51 -5.60
CA VAL A 29 7.48 -12.50 -4.55
C VAL A 29 7.08 -11.15 -5.14
N ALA A 30 7.77 -10.71 -6.20
CA ALA A 30 7.47 -9.46 -6.89
C ALA A 30 6.04 -9.42 -7.43
N ASN A 31 5.59 -10.51 -8.07
CA ASN A 31 4.21 -10.63 -8.56
C ASN A 31 3.19 -10.64 -7.42
N ALA A 32 3.45 -11.37 -6.35
CA ALA A 32 2.57 -11.40 -5.18
C ALA A 32 2.44 -10.02 -4.52
N TYR A 33 3.57 -9.33 -4.33
CA TYR A 33 3.61 -7.96 -3.82
C TYR A 33 2.83 -7.01 -4.71
N ALA A 34 3.10 -6.99 -6.02
CA ALA A 34 2.43 -6.10 -6.97
C ALA A 34 0.91 -6.35 -7.01
N ALA A 35 0.48 -7.62 -7.07
CA ALA A 35 -0.94 -7.96 -7.04
C ALA A 35 -1.62 -7.49 -5.75
N LYS A 36 -1.03 -7.77 -4.58
CA LYS A 36 -1.59 -7.38 -3.27
C LYS A 36 -1.64 -5.86 -3.12
N LYS A 37 -0.53 -5.19 -3.44
CA LYS A 37 -0.40 -3.73 -3.34
C LYS A 37 -1.42 -3.04 -4.23
N SER A 38 -1.53 -3.43 -5.50
CA SER A 38 -2.53 -2.88 -6.43
C SER A 38 -3.95 -3.16 -5.99
N CYS A 39 -4.26 -4.38 -5.52
CA CYS A 39 -5.59 -4.67 -4.97
C CYS A 39 -5.93 -3.73 -3.81
N SER A 40 -5.01 -3.57 -2.85
CA SER A 40 -5.23 -2.73 -1.68
C SER A 40 -5.44 -1.28 -2.09
N CYS A 41 -4.59 -0.75 -2.97
CA CYS A 41 -4.71 0.63 -3.42
C CYS A 41 -6.00 0.90 -4.20
N ILE A 42 -6.47 -0.04 -5.02
CA ILE A 42 -7.70 0.12 -5.81
C ILE A 42 -8.95 -0.01 -4.93
N TYR A 43 -9.05 -1.08 -4.14
CA TYR A 43 -10.30 -1.41 -3.47
C TYR A 43 -10.41 -0.85 -2.05
N ILE A 44 -9.29 -0.60 -1.37
CA ILE A 44 -9.26 0.03 -0.04
C ILE A 44 -8.98 1.53 -0.21
N SER A 45 -7.87 1.89 -0.86
CA SER A 45 -7.47 3.30 -1.00
C SER A 45 -8.18 4.07 -2.11
N LYS A 46 -9.03 3.41 -2.93
CA LYS A 46 -9.78 4.00 -4.04
C LYS A 46 -8.92 4.74 -5.08
N ARG A 47 -7.65 4.33 -5.23
CA ARG A 47 -6.71 4.90 -6.19
C ARG A 47 -6.77 4.18 -7.54
N PRO A 48 -6.64 4.91 -8.67
CA PRO A 48 -6.60 4.30 -9.99
C PRO A 48 -5.33 3.46 -10.18
N LEU A 49 -5.40 2.42 -11.01
CA LEU A 49 -4.27 1.52 -11.27
C LEU A 49 -3.05 2.26 -11.87
N SER A 50 -3.28 3.33 -12.65
CA SER A 50 -2.21 4.17 -13.21
C SER A 50 -1.35 4.79 -12.10
N SER A 51 -1.99 5.46 -11.13
CA SER A 51 -1.31 6.06 -9.98
C SER A 51 -0.52 5.01 -9.18
N VAL A 52 -1.04 3.78 -9.04
CA VAL A 52 -0.30 2.70 -8.35
C VAL A 52 0.95 2.29 -9.13
N LYS A 53 0.86 2.16 -10.46
CA LYS A 53 2.01 1.79 -11.30
C LYS A 53 3.12 2.83 -11.21
N GLU A 54 2.74 4.09 -11.32
CA GLU A 54 3.68 5.21 -11.34
C GLU A 54 4.30 5.49 -9.96
N GLN A 55 3.49 5.45 -8.90
CA GLN A 55 3.94 5.90 -7.59
C GLN A 55 4.43 4.77 -6.68
N ASP A 56 3.88 3.56 -6.79
CA ASP A 56 4.18 2.44 -5.87
C ASP A 56 4.96 1.30 -6.52
N LEU A 57 4.89 1.14 -7.85
CA LEU A 57 5.46 -0.01 -8.58
C LEU A 57 6.41 0.40 -9.70
N SER A 58 6.93 1.64 -9.70
CA SER A 58 7.73 2.21 -10.79
C SER A 58 9.19 1.77 -10.82
N PHE A 59 9.66 1.03 -9.82
CA PHE A 59 11.03 0.54 -9.76
C PHE A 59 11.15 -0.90 -10.26
N PHE A 60 12.33 -1.27 -10.76
CA PHE A 60 12.63 -2.63 -11.21
C PHE A 60 12.71 -3.60 -10.02
N PRO A 61 12.13 -4.83 -10.11
CA PRO A 61 11.46 -5.42 -11.28
C PRO A 61 9.94 -5.27 -11.25
N LEU A 62 9.36 -4.37 -10.44
CA LEU A 62 7.90 -4.22 -10.35
C LEU A 62 7.32 -3.53 -11.59
N ASN A 63 8.06 -2.59 -12.19
CA ASN A 63 7.64 -1.80 -13.34
C ASN A 63 7.44 -2.62 -14.62
N ILE A 64 8.16 -3.74 -14.76
CA ILE A 64 8.04 -4.66 -15.90
C ILE A 64 6.92 -5.70 -15.73
N LEU A 65 6.23 -5.70 -14.59
CA LEU A 65 5.13 -6.64 -14.35
C LEU A 65 3.85 -6.18 -15.02
N LYS A 66 3.15 -7.13 -15.64
CA LYS A 66 1.83 -6.89 -16.22
C LYS A 66 0.76 -7.05 -15.15
N LEU A 67 0.05 -5.96 -14.87
CA LEU A 67 -1.09 -5.92 -13.96
C LEU A 67 -2.41 -5.94 -14.73
N ARG A 68 -3.35 -6.76 -14.27
CA ARG A 68 -4.74 -6.79 -14.76
C ARG A 68 -5.71 -6.67 -13.61
N ASN A 69 -6.59 -5.67 -13.68
CA ASN A 69 -7.67 -5.47 -12.73
C ASN A 69 -8.97 -6.11 -13.25
N ASP A 70 -9.62 -6.91 -12.42
CA ASP A 70 -10.94 -7.52 -12.65
C ASP A 70 -11.91 -6.90 -11.64
N SER A 71 -12.50 -5.77 -12.02
CA SER A 71 -13.40 -4.98 -11.16
C SER A 71 -14.63 -5.77 -10.72
N LYS A 72 -15.16 -6.65 -11.57
CA LYS A 72 -16.35 -7.47 -11.25
C LYS A 72 -16.07 -8.42 -10.08
N ARG A 73 -14.90 -9.06 -10.07
CA ARG A 73 -14.49 -9.97 -8.99
C ARG A 73 -13.68 -9.29 -7.89
N LYS A 74 -13.51 -7.98 -7.95
CA LYS A 74 -12.63 -7.18 -7.10
C LYS A 74 -11.22 -7.77 -6.92
N LYS A 75 -10.57 -8.12 -8.03
CA LYS A 75 -9.34 -8.93 -8.05
C LYS A 75 -8.28 -8.33 -8.95
N VAL A 76 -7.03 -8.34 -8.51
CA VAL A 76 -5.86 -7.96 -9.32
C VAL A 76 -4.97 -9.17 -9.57
N VAL A 77 -4.47 -9.28 -10.80
CA VAL A 77 -3.51 -10.31 -11.20
C VAL A 77 -2.23 -9.62 -11.66
N SER A 78 -1.08 -10.12 -11.20
CA SER A 78 0.25 -9.72 -11.66
C SER A 78 0.95 -10.89 -12.33
N SER A 79 1.74 -10.62 -13.37
CA SER A 79 2.59 -11.64 -14.02
C SER A 79 3.81 -11.01 -14.69
N PHE A 80 4.89 -11.77 -14.77
CA PHE A 80 6.07 -11.43 -15.57
C PHE A 80 6.01 -12.19 -16.91
N PHE A 81 5.68 -11.51 -18.02
CA PHE A 81 5.47 -12.15 -19.34
C PHE A 81 4.55 -13.39 -19.32
N GLY A 82 3.53 -13.38 -18.44
CA GLY A 82 2.62 -14.52 -18.28
C GLY A 82 3.12 -15.64 -17.36
N LEU A 83 4.37 -15.59 -16.90
CA LEU A 83 4.94 -16.49 -15.90
C LEU A 83 4.70 -15.98 -14.46
N PHE A 84 4.90 -16.88 -13.50
CA PHE A 84 4.88 -16.58 -12.05
C PHE A 84 3.65 -15.78 -11.58
N LYS A 85 2.49 -16.10 -12.15
CA LYS A 85 1.23 -15.37 -11.90
C LYS A 85 0.91 -15.35 -10.40
N ALA A 86 0.59 -14.18 -9.89
CA ALA A 86 0.02 -14.01 -8.55
C ALA A 86 -1.30 -13.27 -8.63
N LYS A 87 -2.20 -13.57 -7.68
CA LYS A 87 -3.55 -13.02 -7.63
C LYS A 87 -3.79 -12.48 -6.24
N ALA A 88 -4.42 -11.31 -6.15
CA ALA A 88 -4.95 -10.80 -4.89
C ALA A 88 -6.40 -10.39 -5.09
N GLN A 89 -7.24 -10.67 -4.10
CA GLN A 89 -8.67 -10.39 -4.16
C GLN A 89 -9.11 -9.64 -2.92
N TYR A 90 -9.92 -8.60 -3.14
CA TYR A 90 -10.58 -7.88 -2.08
C TYR A 90 -11.77 -8.68 -1.57
N LYS A 91 -11.86 -8.83 -0.25
CA LYS A 91 -13.01 -9.36 0.45
C LYS A 91 -13.45 -8.34 1.49
N GLU A 92 -14.75 -8.10 1.55
CA GLU A 92 -15.33 -7.17 2.50
C GLU A 92 -14.96 -7.58 3.94
N GLY A 93 -14.57 -6.60 4.77
CA GLY A 93 -14.08 -6.85 6.13
C GLY A 93 -12.65 -7.40 6.26
N LEU A 94 -12.06 -7.99 5.22
CA LEU A 94 -10.69 -8.54 5.24
C LEU A 94 -9.67 -7.71 4.46
N GLY A 95 -10.16 -6.85 3.58
CA GLY A 95 -9.30 -6.14 2.63
C GLY A 95 -8.78 -7.09 1.55
N CYS A 96 -7.55 -6.88 1.11
CA CYS A 96 -6.96 -7.61 -0.01
C CYS A 96 -5.95 -8.66 0.45
N SER A 97 -6.22 -9.91 0.08
CA SER A 97 -5.36 -11.07 0.39
C SER A 97 -4.86 -11.74 -0.89
N ILE A 98 -3.66 -12.33 -0.81
CA ILE A 98 -3.11 -13.15 -1.89
C ILE A 98 -3.91 -14.46 -1.95
N ILE A 99 -4.17 -14.93 -3.17
CA ILE A 99 -4.92 -16.16 -3.44
C ILE A 99 -3.97 -17.18 -4.06
N HIS A 100 -3.70 -18.25 -3.32
CA HIS A 100 -2.85 -19.37 -3.71
C HIS A 100 -3.66 -20.55 -4.27
N GLY A 101 -4.77 -20.91 -3.62
CA GLY A 101 -5.52 -22.13 -3.91
C GLY A 101 -7.03 -21.93 -4.12
N LYS A 102 -7.75 -23.03 -4.33
CA LYS A 102 -9.22 -23.02 -4.41
C LYS A 102 -9.85 -22.70 -3.04
N ASP A 103 -9.23 -23.15 -1.96
CA ASP A 103 -9.75 -23.03 -0.60
C ASP A 103 -9.78 -21.57 -0.13
N ASP A 104 -8.82 -20.76 -0.60
CA ASP A 104 -8.77 -19.32 -0.31
C ASP A 104 -10.01 -18.57 -0.80
N TYR A 105 -10.74 -19.09 -1.79
CA TYR A 105 -11.97 -18.45 -2.28
C TYR A 105 -13.14 -18.62 -1.30
N GLY A 106 -13.19 -19.72 -0.54
CA GLY A 106 -14.29 -20.06 0.37
C GLY A 106 -14.26 -19.35 1.72
N ILE A 107 -13.13 -18.73 2.08
CA ILE A 107 -12.97 -18.07 3.38
C ILE A 107 -13.88 -16.84 3.47
N ARG A 108 -14.83 -16.88 4.40
CA ARG A 108 -15.64 -15.76 4.88
C ARG A 108 -15.38 -15.62 6.38
N PHE A 109 -14.90 -14.47 6.82
CA PHE A 109 -14.87 -14.18 8.25
C PHE A 109 -16.23 -13.65 8.69
N ILE A 110 -16.63 -13.99 9.91
CA ILE A 110 -17.77 -13.39 10.57
C ILE A 110 -17.44 -11.91 10.75
N THR A 111 -18.14 -11.05 10.00
CA THR A 111 -17.97 -9.59 10.04
C THR A 111 -18.73 -8.96 11.20
N GLU A 112 -18.95 -9.70 12.29
CA GLU A 112 -19.38 -9.10 13.55
C GLU A 112 -18.23 -8.24 14.04
N ARG A 113 -18.18 -7.02 13.50
CA ARG A 113 -17.33 -5.99 14.07
C ARG A 113 -17.84 -5.80 15.48
N PRO A 114 -16.99 -5.91 16.52
CA PRO A 114 -17.39 -5.43 17.83
C PRO A 114 -17.94 -4.02 17.63
N THR A 115 -19.12 -3.75 18.17
CA THR A 115 -19.76 -2.45 18.04
C THR A 115 -18.84 -1.47 18.74
N ALA A 116 -17.95 -0.84 17.98
CA ALA A 116 -17.12 0.23 18.50
C ALA A 116 -18.11 1.26 19.02
N LYS A 117 -18.00 1.61 20.29
CA LYS A 117 -18.77 2.72 20.86
C LYS A 117 -18.21 3.96 20.21
N TYR A 118 -18.75 4.33 19.04
CA TYR A 118 -18.32 5.49 18.31
C TYR A 118 -18.56 6.68 19.22
N LEU A 119 -17.47 7.37 19.54
CA LEU A 119 -17.54 8.66 20.20
C LEU A 119 -18.34 9.60 19.30
N SER A 120 -19.13 10.49 19.91
CA SER A 120 -19.99 11.40 19.16
C SER A 120 -19.16 12.25 18.19
N ASP A 121 -19.63 12.40 16.95
CA ASP A 121 -19.00 13.30 15.97
C ASP A 121 -18.97 14.76 16.47
N SER A 122 -19.85 15.12 17.42
CA SER A 122 -19.87 16.43 18.08
C SER A 122 -18.68 16.67 19.02
N LEU A 123 -17.92 15.63 19.39
CA LEU A 123 -16.74 15.82 20.23
C LEU A 123 -15.60 16.44 19.42
N PRO A 124 -14.73 17.22 20.09
CA PRO A 124 -13.45 17.63 19.55
C PRO A 124 -12.63 16.49 18.96
N TRP A 125 -11.99 16.70 17.81
CA TRP A 125 -10.85 15.86 17.40
C TRP A 125 -9.81 15.83 18.55
N PRO A 126 -9.15 14.68 18.85
CA PRO A 126 -9.19 13.39 18.17
C PRO A 126 -10.33 12.46 18.62
N TYR A 127 -11.17 12.89 19.54
CA TYR A 127 -12.25 12.09 20.12
C TYR A 127 -13.55 12.15 19.30
N GLY A 128 -13.69 13.11 18.39
CA GLY A 128 -14.79 13.21 17.43
C GLY A 128 -14.35 13.92 16.15
N LYS A 129 -15.27 14.59 15.47
CA LYS A 129 -15.02 15.27 14.19
C LYS A 129 -15.21 16.79 14.25
N SER A 130 -15.65 17.32 15.40
CA SER A 130 -15.77 18.76 15.56
C SER A 130 -14.39 19.40 15.49
N GLU A 131 -14.27 20.45 14.68
CA GLU A 131 -13.08 21.29 14.71
C GLU A 131 -12.96 21.96 16.08
N VAL A 132 -11.74 21.97 16.63
CA VAL A 132 -11.44 22.77 17.81
C VAL A 132 -10.25 23.67 17.51
N LYS A 133 -10.50 24.97 17.60
CA LYS A 133 -9.46 26.00 17.56
C LYS A 133 -8.91 26.17 18.97
N HIS A 134 -7.94 25.35 19.34
CA HIS A 134 -7.19 25.57 20.56
C HIS A 134 -6.27 26.79 20.42
N SER A 135 -5.84 27.36 21.55
CA SER A 135 -4.80 28.40 21.53
C SER A 135 -3.47 27.78 21.10
N LEU A 136 -2.99 28.18 19.91
CA LEU A 136 -1.71 27.74 19.33
C LEU A 136 -0.57 28.69 19.71
N THR A 137 -0.66 29.30 20.89
CA THR A 137 0.38 30.19 21.42
C THR A 137 1.70 29.43 21.53
N GLY A 138 2.77 30.01 20.97
CA GLY A 138 4.11 29.40 20.91
C GLY A 138 4.35 28.48 19.70
N VAL A 139 3.35 28.28 18.82
CA VAL A 139 3.55 27.56 17.56
C VAL A 139 4.21 28.48 16.53
N GLY A 140 5.41 28.11 16.08
CA GLY A 140 6.12 28.79 15.01
C GLY A 140 5.60 28.41 13.62
N PHE A 141 4.49 29.01 13.18
CA PHE A 141 3.88 28.70 11.88
C PHE A 141 4.83 28.91 10.70
N ASN A 142 5.70 29.91 10.75
CA ASN A 142 6.71 30.15 9.71
C ASN A 142 7.71 28.98 9.59
N GLN A 143 8.07 28.32 10.70
CA GLN A 143 8.94 27.15 10.69
C GLN A 143 8.19 25.90 10.21
N LEU A 144 6.92 25.75 10.61
CA LEU A 144 6.07 24.68 10.12
C LEU A 144 5.89 24.75 8.61
N GLU A 145 5.53 25.92 8.08
CA GLU A 145 5.35 26.13 6.64
C GLU A 145 6.63 25.80 5.86
N LYS A 146 7.80 26.21 6.36
CA LYS A 146 9.10 25.81 5.79
C LYS A 146 9.30 24.29 5.79
N GLY A 147 8.95 23.62 6.89
CA GLY A 147 9.03 22.16 7.00
C GLY A 147 8.09 21.44 6.03
N PHE A 148 6.85 21.93 5.89
CA PHE A 148 5.88 21.39 4.94
C PHE A 148 6.34 21.59 3.50
N ASN A 149 6.77 22.80 3.13
CA ASN A 149 7.33 23.09 1.81
C ASN A 149 8.57 22.24 1.50
N MET A 150 9.37 21.90 2.52
CA MET A 150 10.50 20.98 2.36
C MET A 150 10.05 19.53 2.17
N ALA A 151 9.00 19.09 2.85
CA ALA A 151 8.54 17.71 2.83
C ALA A 151 7.91 17.29 1.49
N PHE A 152 7.23 18.22 0.80
CA PHE A 152 6.53 17.92 -0.45
C PHE A 152 7.41 18.15 -1.69
N ASP A 153 7.16 17.36 -2.73
CA ASP A 153 7.72 17.58 -4.07
C ASP A 153 7.05 18.81 -4.71
N LYS A 154 7.76 19.47 -5.64
CA LYS A 154 7.16 20.51 -6.47
C LYS A 154 6.18 19.88 -7.47
N GLU A 155 5.27 20.67 -8.00
CA GLU A 155 4.32 20.21 -9.03
C GLU A 155 5.06 19.55 -10.20
N GLY A 156 4.59 18.36 -10.59
CA GLY A 156 5.22 17.53 -11.63
C GLY A 156 6.44 16.70 -11.19
N GLU A 157 6.90 16.81 -9.94
CA GLU A 157 7.98 15.98 -9.39
C GLU A 157 7.45 14.80 -8.54
N TRP A 158 8.19 13.69 -8.52
CA TRP A 158 7.90 12.53 -7.66
C TRP A 158 9.17 11.93 -7.04
N LYS A 159 9.93 12.78 -6.33
CA LYS A 159 11.26 12.45 -5.77
C LYS A 159 11.18 12.11 -4.28
N LYS A 160 10.59 12.98 -3.46
CA LYS A 160 10.38 12.81 -2.02
C LYS A 160 9.21 11.85 -1.73
N LYS A 161 8.18 11.86 -2.59
CA LYS A 161 7.03 10.94 -2.55
C LYS A 161 6.22 11.05 -1.24
N THR A 162 6.26 12.21 -0.59
CA THR A 162 5.47 12.50 0.60
C THR A 162 3.99 12.57 0.21
N ARG A 163 3.16 11.75 0.86
CA ARG A 163 1.73 11.66 0.57
C ARG A 163 0.86 12.47 1.50
N ALA A 164 1.28 12.56 2.76
CA ALA A 164 0.60 13.28 3.81
C ALA A 164 1.64 13.68 4.85
N LEU A 165 1.48 14.88 5.39
CA LEU A 165 2.19 15.35 6.58
C LEU A 165 1.19 16.06 7.46
N LEU A 166 1.19 15.72 8.75
CA LEU A 166 0.30 16.30 9.74
C LEU A 166 1.12 16.62 11.00
N VAL A 167 0.81 17.74 11.63
CA VAL A 167 1.35 18.12 12.93
C VAL A 167 0.22 18.29 13.92
N VAL A 168 0.28 17.49 14.97
CA VAL A 168 -0.67 17.53 16.09
C VAL A 168 0.06 18.04 17.33
N HIS A 169 -0.52 18.99 18.03
CA HIS A 169 0.02 19.52 19.28
C HIS A 169 -1.12 19.88 20.23
N LYS A 170 -1.05 19.40 21.48
CA LYS A 170 -2.08 19.60 22.52
C LYS A 170 -3.49 19.33 21.99
N ASP A 171 -3.70 18.12 21.48
CA ASP A 171 -4.96 17.64 20.89
C ASP A 171 -5.51 18.49 19.74
N SER A 172 -4.67 19.33 19.13
CA SER A 172 -5.04 20.19 18.02
C SER A 172 -4.32 19.76 16.76
N LEU A 173 -5.07 19.60 15.66
CA LEU A 173 -4.47 19.51 14.35
C LEU A 173 -4.00 20.89 13.91
N VAL A 174 -2.69 21.13 13.98
CA VAL A 174 -2.08 22.45 13.76
C VAL A 174 -1.94 22.76 12.28
N MET A 175 -1.51 21.75 11.52
CA MET A 175 -1.30 21.86 10.07
C MET A 175 -1.37 20.46 9.47
N GLU A 176 -2.00 20.35 8.32
CA GLU A 176 -2.00 19.16 7.49
C GLU A 176 -1.86 19.52 6.02
N GLN A 177 -1.22 18.64 5.25
CA GLN A 177 -1.11 18.76 3.81
C GLN A 177 -1.05 17.37 3.21
N TYR A 178 -1.60 17.24 2.02
CA TYR A 178 -1.67 16.00 1.26
C TYR A 178 -1.11 16.23 -0.14
N SER A 179 -0.49 15.21 -0.72
CA SER A 179 -0.11 15.23 -2.14
C SER A 179 -1.34 15.04 -3.02
N GLU A 180 -1.23 15.40 -4.30
CA GLU A 180 -2.28 15.15 -5.28
C GLU A 180 -2.81 13.71 -5.25
N GLY A 181 -4.14 13.57 -5.23
CA GLY A 181 -4.84 12.28 -5.18
C GLY A 181 -4.91 11.62 -3.80
N PHE A 182 -4.49 12.32 -2.74
CA PHE A 182 -4.64 11.91 -1.34
C PHE A 182 -5.39 12.97 -0.54
N ASP A 183 -6.13 12.53 0.45
CA ASP A 183 -6.82 13.37 1.42
C ASP A 183 -6.84 12.71 2.80
N LYS A 184 -7.45 13.39 3.78
CA LYS A 184 -7.64 12.90 5.15
C LYS A 184 -8.38 11.56 5.25
N ASN A 185 -9.12 11.17 4.23
CA ASN A 185 -9.90 9.94 4.20
C ASN A 185 -9.19 8.80 3.47
N THR A 186 -8.06 9.07 2.81
CA THR A 186 -7.36 8.12 1.96
C THR A 186 -6.50 7.18 2.82
N PRO A 187 -6.80 5.87 2.92
CA PRO A 187 -5.98 4.93 3.68
C PRO A 187 -4.59 4.75 3.03
N ILE A 188 -3.54 5.01 3.80
CA ILE A 188 -2.14 4.81 3.40
C ILE A 188 -1.59 3.54 4.07
N LEU A 189 -0.69 2.84 3.38
CA LEU A 189 -0.05 1.63 3.89
C LEU A 189 0.86 1.99 5.10
N GLY A 190 0.50 1.51 6.29
CA GLY A 190 1.21 1.87 7.53
C GLY A 190 2.55 1.19 7.77
N TRP A 191 2.87 0.09 7.07
CA TRP A 191 4.12 -0.65 7.26
C TRP A 191 4.42 -0.93 8.74
N SER A 192 5.64 -0.66 9.21
CA SER A 192 6.04 -0.86 10.61
C SER A 192 5.33 0.04 11.61
N MET A 193 4.65 1.12 11.20
CA MET A 193 3.80 1.89 12.12
C MET A 193 2.71 1.00 12.75
N THR A 194 2.27 -0.02 12.02
CA THR A 194 1.31 -1.03 12.50
C THR A 194 1.80 -1.77 13.75
N LYS A 195 3.12 -1.92 13.92
CA LYS A 195 3.70 -2.58 15.11
C LYS A 195 3.43 -1.76 16.37
N SER A 196 3.56 -0.44 16.31
CA SER A 196 3.28 0.45 17.45
C SER A 196 1.82 0.36 17.88
N ILE A 197 0.89 0.34 16.91
CA ILE A 197 -0.55 0.15 17.19
C ILE A 197 -0.80 -1.22 17.82
N THR A 198 -0.21 -2.27 17.26
CA THR A 198 -0.34 -3.64 17.80
C THR A 198 0.18 -3.71 19.23
N ASN A 199 1.33 -3.10 19.52
CA ASN A 199 1.92 -3.06 20.86
C ASN A 199 1.03 -2.29 21.84
N ALA A 200 0.46 -1.15 21.44
CA ALA A 200 -0.47 -0.40 22.29
C ALA A 200 -1.73 -1.21 22.63
N LEU A 201 -2.30 -1.92 21.65
CA LEU A 201 -3.46 -2.80 21.86
C LEU A 201 -3.14 -3.95 22.82
N ILE A 202 -1.97 -4.58 22.68
CA ILE A 202 -1.50 -5.62 23.61
C ILE A 202 -1.33 -5.03 25.01
N GLY A 203 -0.73 -3.84 25.15
CA GLY A 203 -0.58 -3.17 26.45
C GLY A 203 -1.91 -2.88 27.14
N ILE A 204 -2.94 -2.49 26.39
CA ILE A 204 -4.32 -2.34 26.91
C ILE A 204 -4.85 -3.69 27.40
N LEU A 205 -4.68 -4.75 26.61
CA LEU A 205 -5.15 -6.08 26.97
C LEU A 205 -4.44 -6.63 28.22
N VAL A 206 -3.13 -6.42 28.36
CA VAL A 206 -2.35 -6.85 29.53
C VAL A 206 -2.73 -6.10 30.81
N LYS A 207 -3.20 -4.85 30.68
CA LYS A 207 -3.67 -4.05 31.83
C LYS A 207 -5.02 -4.53 32.38
N GLN A 208 -5.84 -5.20 31.56
CA GLN A 208 -7.14 -5.74 31.96
C GLN A 208 -6.98 -6.98 32.84
#